data_AF-A0A1M7ZMR5-F1
#
_entry.id   AF-A0A1M7ZMR5-F1
#
_cell.length_a   1.000
_cell.length_b   1.000
_cell.length_c   1.000
_cell.angle_alpha   90.00
_cell.angle_beta   90.00
_cell.angle_gamma   90.00
#
_symmetry.space_group_name_H-M   'P 1'
#
loop_
_entity.id
_entity.type
_entity.pdbx_description
1 polymer ?
#
loop_
_entity_poly.entity_id
_entity_poly.type
_entity_poly.pdbx_seq_one_letter_code
_entity_poly.pdbx_strand_id
1 'polypeptide(L)'
;MARAVTKTEAVSHPAMAGGRQRRRGAAALAIAASVLFAAGPALAAASPPPPIKPRPLPMQCALAAATFGPSNLWFGRYAGNRETIWGYTQTTSQWGCFLREIDCRNWLYWLNSDWPDWTYVSVCTKGYTPQ
;
A
#
# COMPACT_ATOMS: atom_id res chain seq x y z
N MET A 1 -2.77 -49.13 31.96
CA MET A 1 -2.08 -49.98 30.98
C MET A 1 -2.57 -49.53 29.61
N ALA A 2 -1.83 -49.07 28.62
CA ALA A 2 -0.40 -49.13 28.29
C ALA A 2 0.02 -47.84 27.53
N ARG A 3 1.32 -47.53 27.57
CA ARG A 3 2.01 -46.48 26.81
C ARG A 3 2.11 -46.86 25.33
N ALA A 4 2.18 -45.86 24.45
CA ALA A 4 3.03 -45.92 23.26
C ALA A 4 3.62 -44.54 22.96
N VAL A 5 4.95 -44.51 22.91
CA VAL A 5 5.85 -43.39 22.64
C VAL A 5 6.54 -43.71 21.31
N THR A 6 6.57 -42.76 20.39
CA THR A 6 7.44 -42.75 19.18
C THR A 6 7.87 -41.28 19.01
N LYS A 7 9.06 -40.83 19.42
CA LYS A 7 10.45 -41.13 19.04
C LYS A 7 10.81 -40.71 17.60
N THR A 8 11.44 -39.52 17.51
CA THR A 8 12.59 -39.13 16.64
C THR A 8 12.27 -39.00 15.14
N GLU A 9 12.58 -37.90 14.48
CA GLU A 9 13.90 -37.66 13.86
C GLU A 9 14.26 -36.17 13.72
N ALA A 10 15.51 -35.88 14.09
CA ALA A 10 16.16 -34.60 13.95
C ALA A 10 16.66 -34.42 12.51
N VAL A 11 16.36 -33.27 11.89
CA VAL A 11 16.94 -32.87 10.61
C VAL A 11 18.25 -32.13 10.88
N SER A 12 19.35 -32.83 10.58
CA SER A 12 20.71 -32.33 10.58
C SER A 12 20.95 -31.38 9.40
N HIS A 13 21.38 -30.15 9.67
CA HIS A 13 21.92 -29.25 8.65
C HIS A 13 23.42 -29.52 8.45
N PRO A 14 23.92 -29.65 7.22
CA PRO A 14 25.35 -29.79 6.97
C PRO A 14 26.09 -28.47 7.20
N ALA A 15 27.21 -28.57 7.91
CA ALA A 15 28.20 -27.54 8.13
C ALA A 15 28.99 -27.26 6.83
N MET A 16 29.03 -26.00 6.41
CA MET A 16 29.94 -25.52 5.36
C MET A 16 31.30 -25.20 5.99
N ALA A 17 32.24 -26.11 5.77
CA ALA A 17 33.64 -25.97 6.12
C ALA A 17 34.43 -25.31 4.96
N GLY A 18 35.31 -24.37 5.33
CA GLY A 18 36.69 -24.32 4.85
C GLY A 18 36.98 -23.75 3.45
N GLY A 19 37.82 -22.71 3.41
CA GLY A 19 38.44 -22.31 2.14
C GLY A 19 39.27 -21.03 2.16
N ARG A 20 40.15 -20.85 3.15
CA ARG A 20 41.13 -19.74 3.16
C ARG A 20 42.33 -20.15 2.29
N GLN A 21 42.38 -19.72 1.04
CA GLN A 21 43.49 -20.02 0.13
C GLN A 21 44.22 -18.74 -0.29
N ARG A 22 45.12 -18.25 0.59
CA ARG A 22 46.15 -17.29 0.22
C ARG A 22 47.18 -18.01 -0.67
N ARG A 23 47.22 -17.70 -1.96
CA ARG A 23 48.33 -18.08 -2.83
C ARG A 23 49.14 -16.85 -3.24
N ARG A 24 50.45 -17.04 -3.08
CA ARG A 24 51.56 -16.12 -3.29
C ARG A 24 51.75 -15.85 -4.79
N GLY A 25 52.17 -14.63 -5.11
CA GLY A 25 53.34 -14.40 -5.94
C GLY A 25 53.22 -14.52 -7.47
N ALA A 26 53.60 -13.41 -8.11
CA ALA A 26 54.28 -13.30 -9.40
C ALA A 26 53.47 -13.57 -10.69
N ALA A 27 53.10 -12.45 -11.30
CA ALA A 27 53.31 -12.08 -12.71
C ALA A 27 53.37 -13.19 -13.77
N ALA A 28 52.39 -13.17 -14.67
CA ALA A 28 52.60 -13.47 -16.09
C ALA A 28 51.59 -12.70 -16.92
N LEU A 29 52.11 -11.88 -17.86
CA LEU A 29 51.34 -11.22 -18.90
C LEU A 29 50.57 -12.25 -19.73
N ALA A 30 49.29 -12.00 -19.97
CA ALA A 30 48.58 -12.50 -21.12
C ALA A 30 47.64 -11.39 -21.64
N ILE A 31 48.03 -10.82 -22.77
CA ILE A 31 47.24 -9.87 -23.56
C ILE A 31 46.09 -10.67 -24.17
N ALA A 32 44.85 -10.35 -23.78
CA ALA A 32 43.64 -10.89 -24.37
C ALA A 32 42.73 -9.74 -24.81
N ALA A 33 42.42 -9.74 -26.10
CA ALA A 33 41.65 -8.74 -26.82
C ALA A 33 40.14 -8.79 -26.50
N SER A 34 39.46 -7.68 -26.85
CA SER A 34 37.98 -7.51 -26.90
C SER A 34 37.35 -7.28 -25.52
N VAL A 35 36.51 -6.27 -25.28
CA VAL A 35 35.36 -5.81 -26.04
C VAL A 35 35.20 -4.30 -25.79
N LEU A 36 34.84 -3.54 -26.84
CA LEU A 36 34.33 -2.18 -26.71
C LEU A 36 33.14 -2.18 -25.74
N PHE A 37 33.36 -1.76 -24.50
CA PHE A 37 32.28 -1.37 -23.61
C PHE A 37 31.76 -0.02 -24.12
N ALA A 38 30.84 -0.08 -25.09
CA ALA A 38 29.93 1.02 -25.34
C ALA A 38 29.06 1.18 -24.08
N ALA A 39 29.59 1.91 -23.09
CA ALA A 39 28.80 2.47 -22.01
C ALA A 39 27.91 3.57 -22.62
N GLY A 40 26.91 3.15 -23.40
CA GLY A 40 25.79 4.02 -23.71
C GLY A 40 25.13 4.38 -22.38
N PRO A 41 24.74 5.65 -22.16
CA PRO A 41 23.99 6.00 -20.96
C PRO A 41 22.71 5.17 -20.99
N ALA A 42 22.57 4.25 -20.03
CA ALA A 42 21.28 3.68 -19.72
C ALA A 42 20.43 4.85 -19.21
N LEU A 43 19.72 5.51 -20.13
CA LEU A 43 18.57 6.33 -19.81
C LEU A 43 17.61 5.40 -19.10
N ALA A 44 17.67 5.38 -17.77
CA ALA A 44 16.64 4.77 -16.95
C ALA A 44 15.34 5.46 -17.35
N ALA A 45 14.54 4.78 -18.17
CA ALA A 45 13.20 5.22 -18.47
C ALA A 45 12.47 5.24 -17.13
N ALA A 46 12.28 6.43 -16.58
CA ALA A 46 11.49 6.60 -15.38
C ALA A 46 10.10 6.07 -15.70
N SER A 47 9.67 5.02 -15.00
CA SER A 47 8.29 4.55 -15.09
C SER A 47 7.37 5.75 -14.85
N PRO A 48 6.32 5.94 -15.66
CA PRO A 48 5.40 7.04 -15.45
C PRO A 48 4.86 6.96 -14.01
N PRO A 49 4.73 8.11 -13.31
CA PRO A 49 4.21 8.11 -11.96
C PRO A 49 2.84 7.43 -11.93
N PRO A 50 2.52 6.68 -10.85
CA PRO A 50 1.24 6.00 -10.77
C PRO A 50 0.09 7.01 -10.91
N PRO A 51 -1.02 6.65 -11.58
CA PRO A 51 -2.15 7.54 -11.75
C PRO A 51 -2.68 8.03 -10.39
N ILE A 52 -2.72 9.35 -10.20
CA ILE A 52 -3.26 9.96 -8.99
C ILE A 52 -4.78 9.71 -8.97
N LYS A 53 -5.29 9.13 -7.87
CA LYS A 53 -6.74 8.95 -7.68
C LYS A 53 -7.44 10.32 -7.67
N PRO A 54 -8.55 10.52 -8.39
CA PRO A 54 -9.31 11.78 -8.30
C PRO A 54 -9.73 12.09 -6.86
N ARG A 55 -9.86 13.38 -6.52
CA ARG A 55 -10.42 13.88 -5.25
C ARG A 55 -11.86 14.38 -5.46
N PRO A 56 -12.86 13.50 -5.57
CA PRO A 56 -14.23 13.91 -5.82
C PRO A 56 -14.79 14.67 -4.61
N LEU A 57 -15.55 15.73 -4.88
CA LEU A 57 -16.31 16.46 -3.87
C LEU A 57 -17.63 15.72 -3.58
N PRO A 58 -17.99 15.49 -2.31
CA PRO A 58 -19.26 14.89 -1.95
C PRO A 58 -20.44 15.81 -2.27
N MET A 59 -21.57 15.24 -2.71
CA MET A 59 -22.84 15.96 -2.78
C MET A 59 -23.54 15.94 -1.42
N GLN A 60 -24.39 16.95 -1.16
CA GLN A 60 -25.30 16.94 -0.03
C GLN A 60 -26.34 15.83 -0.22
N CYS A 61 -26.36 14.86 0.71
CA CYS A 61 -27.18 13.65 0.56
C CYS A 61 -28.68 13.92 0.45
N ALA A 62 -29.23 14.88 1.21
CA ALA A 62 -30.66 15.21 1.15
C ALA A 62 -31.08 15.71 -0.25
N LEU A 63 -30.30 16.65 -0.81
CA LEU A 63 -30.56 17.18 -2.14
C LEU A 63 -30.34 16.13 -3.23
N ALA A 64 -29.23 15.38 -3.14
CA ALA A 64 -28.94 14.31 -4.09
C ALA A 64 -30.03 13.22 -4.05
N ALA A 65 -30.57 12.89 -2.88
CA ALA A 65 -31.63 11.89 -2.76
C ALA A 65 -32.95 12.38 -3.35
N ALA A 66 -33.27 13.68 -3.20
CA ALA A 66 -34.43 14.29 -3.85
C ALA A 66 -34.30 14.30 -5.38
N THR A 67 -33.09 14.47 -5.93
CA THR A 67 -32.87 14.53 -7.39
C THR A 67 -32.72 13.15 -8.03
N PHE A 68 -31.97 12.24 -7.42
CA PHE A 68 -31.57 10.96 -8.04
C PHE A 68 -32.23 9.74 -7.41
N GLY A 69 -32.91 9.90 -6.27
CA GLY A 69 -33.46 8.81 -5.47
C GLY A 69 -32.44 8.22 -4.49
N PRO A 70 -32.84 7.93 -3.23
CA PRO A 70 -31.93 7.48 -2.19
C PRO A 70 -31.22 6.15 -2.50
N SER A 71 -31.91 5.22 -3.15
CA SER A 71 -31.36 3.90 -3.52
C SER A 71 -30.30 3.97 -4.61
N ASN A 72 -30.27 5.04 -5.40
CA ASN A 72 -29.32 5.21 -6.51
C ASN A 72 -27.99 5.82 -6.06
N LEU A 73 -27.93 6.36 -4.85
CA LEU A 73 -26.73 6.99 -4.32
C LEU A 73 -25.78 5.98 -3.68
N TRP A 74 -24.52 6.37 -3.58
CA TRP A 74 -23.52 5.77 -2.72
C TRP A 74 -23.26 6.70 -1.55
N PHE A 75 -23.54 6.22 -0.34
CA PHE A 75 -23.32 6.94 0.90
C PHE A 75 -21.93 6.63 1.44
N GLY A 76 -21.12 7.68 1.62
CA GLY A 76 -19.83 7.62 2.27
C GLY A 76 -19.92 8.20 3.68
N ARG A 77 -19.31 7.53 4.66
CA ARG A 77 -19.11 8.06 6.02
C ARG A 77 -17.68 7.80 6.46
N TYR A 78 -17.08 8.84 7.03
CA TYR A 78 -15.72 8.81 7.53
C TYR A 78 -15.65 9.46 8.91
N ALA A 79 -14.91 8.86 9.84
CA ALA A 79 -14.54 9.48 11.10
C ALA A 79 -13.15 8.98 11.51
N GLY A 80 -12.27 9.91 11.89
CA GLY A 80 -10.90 9.61 12.25
C GLY A 80 -10.15 10.86 12.71
N ASN A 81 -8.86 10.71 12.93
CA ASN A 81 -8.01 11.71 13.54
C ASN A 81 -6.75 11.98 12.71
N ARG A 82 -6.08 13.07 13.04
CA ARG A 82 -4.69 13.32 12.65
C ARG A 82 -3.97 14.06 13.75
N GLU A 83 -2.69 13.79 13.90
CA GLU A 83 -1.80 14.65 14.66
C GLU A 83 -1.40 15.89 13.84
N THR A 84 -1.35 17.04 14.50
CA THR A 84 -0.84 18.28 13.91
C THR A 84 0.66 18.41 14.12
N ILE A 85 1.31 19.33 13.40
CA ILE A 85 2.74 19.63 13.58
C ILE A 85 3.12 20.07 15.01
N TRP A 86 2.14 20.43 15.84
CA TRP A 86 2.32 20.87 17.22
C TRP A 86 1.95 19.80 18.25
N GLY A 87 1.70 18.56 17.81
CA GLY A 87 1.36 17.43 18.70
C GLY A 87 -0.09 17.41 19.20
N TYR A 88 -0.96 18.29 18.69
CA TYR A 88 -2.40 18.23 19.00
C TYR A 88 -3.11 17.24 18.08
N THR A 89 -4.01 16.46 18.64
CA THR A 89 -4.94 15.61 17.89
C THR A 89 -6.10 16.44 17.36
N GLN A 90 -6.33 16.40 16.06
CA GLN A 90 -7.56 16.85 15.44
C GLN A 90 -8.44 15.65 15.10
N THR A 91 -9.75 15.78 15.29
CA THR A 91 -10.74 14.77 14.93
C THR A 91 -11.65 15.30 13.83
N THR A 92 -12.07 14.43 12.93
CA THR A 92 -13.04 14.74 11.87
C THR A 92 -14.14 13.70 11.83
N SER A 93 -15.33 14.12 11.40
CA SER A 93 -16.45 13.26 11.05
C SER A 93 -17.15 13.88 9.85
N GLN A 94 -17.20 13.15 8.75
CA GLN A 94 -17.73 13.63 7.47
C GLN A 94 -18.60 12.56 6.83
N TRP A 95 -19.61 13.00 6.09
CA TRP A 95 -20.43 12.14 5.25
C TRP A 95 -20.76 12.83 3.94
N GLY A 96 -21.07 12.04 2.92
CA GLY A 96 -21.31 12.55 1.59
C GLY A 96 -21.96 11.52 0.69
N CYS A 97 -22.63 12.00 -0.37
CA CYS A 97 -23.27 11.14 -1.36
C CYS A 97 -22.62 11.28 -2.74
N PHE A 98 -22.57 10.16 -3.45
CA PHE A 98 -21.94 10.04 -4.77
C PHE A 98 -22.84 9.26 -5.73
N LEU A 99 -22.75 9.54 -7.03
CA LEU A 99 -23.47 8.77 -8.05
C LEU A 99 -22.78 7.44 -8.36
N ARG A 100 -21.45 7.38 -8.21
CA ARG A 100 -20.63 6.21 -8.54
C ARG A 100 -19.90 5.70 -7.31
N GLU A 101 -19.76 4.38 -7.21
CA GLU A 101 -19.02 3.73 -6.12
C GLU A 101 -17.56 4.18 -6.08
N ILE A 102 -16.94 4.31 -7.26
CA ILE A 102 -15.53 4.67 -7.38
C ILE A 102 -15.25 6.06 -6.81
N ASP A 103 -16.19 7.01 -6.95
CA ASP A 103 -16.01 8.35 -6.41
C ASP A 103 -16.08 8.32 -4.88
N CYS A 104 -17.04 7.58 -4.33
CA CYS A 104 -17.17 7.37 -2.89
C CYS A 104 -15.92 6.69 -2.29
N ARG A 105 -15.39 5.64 -2.94
CA ARG A 105 -14.14 4.98 -2.52
C ARG A 105 -12.92 5.89 -2.65
N ASN A 106 -12.83 6.67 -3.72
CA ASN A 106 -11.72 7.62 -3.89
C ASN A 106 -11.78 8.74 -2.83
N TRP A 107 -12.97 9.25 -2.52
CA TRP A 107 -13.16 10.22 -1.43
C TRP A 107 -12.69 9.66 -0.08
N LEU A 108 -13.08 8.42 0.26
CA LEU A 108 -12.60 7.76 1.47
C LEU A 108 -11.09 7.53 1.45
N TYR A 109 -10.50 7.12 0.33
CA TYR A 109 -9.04 6.96 0.21
C TYR A 109 -8.31 8.25 0.61
N TRP A 110 -8.78 9.39 0.11
CA TRP A 110 -8.18 10.68 0.44
C TRP A 110 -8.41 11.08 1.90
N LEU A 111 -9.58 10.81 2.47
CA LEU A 111 -9.82 11.05 3.89
C LEU A 111 -8.93 10.19 4.80
N ASN A 112 -8.77 8.90 4.49
CA ASN A 112 -7.83 8.04 5.22
C ASN A 112 -6.38 8.51 5.07
N SER A 113 -6.03 9.17 3.95
CA SER A 113 -4.69 9.73 3.74
C SER A 113 -4.49 11.04 4.50
N ASP A 114 -5.52 11.88 4.57
CA ASP A 114 -5.48 13.17 5.26
C ASP A 114 -5.64 13.04 6.78
N TRP A 115 -6.28 11.95 7.22
CA TRP A 115 -6.62 11.63 8.61
C TRP A 115 -6.22 10.18 8.94
N PRO A 116 -4.92 9.86 8.96
CA PRO A 116 -4.44 8.49 9.04
C PRO A 116 -4.65 7.84 10.42
N ASP A 117 -4.87 8.64 11.46
CA ASP A 117 -4.85 8.15 12.84
C ASP A 117 -6.25 7.78 13.32
N TRP A 118 -6.36 6.71 14.09
CA TRP A 118 -7.60 6.31 14.79
C TRP A 118 -8.87 6.36 13.92
N THR A 119 -8.86 5.71 12.74
CA THR A 119 -10.05 5.65 11.88
C THR A 119 -11.15 4.81 12.56
N TYR A 120 -12.21 5.48 12.99
CA TYR A 120 -13.36 4.86 13.65
C TYR A 120 -14.38 4.34 12.63
N VAL A 121 -14.56 5.07 11.53
CA VAL A 121 -15.51 4.72 10.47
C VAL A 121 -14.89 5.10 9.13
N SER A 122 -14.92 4.19 8.16
CA SER A 122 -14.58 4.47 6.76
C SER A 122 -15.38 3.53 5.88
N VAL A 123 -16.60 3.91 5.54
CA VAL A 123 -17.55 3.05 4.83
C VAL A 123 -18.11 3.72 3.59
N CYS A 124 -18.27 2.93 2.54
CA CYS A 124 -18.97 3.30 1.32
C CYS A 124 -20.05 2.25 1.06
N THR A 125 -21.31 2.65 1.12
CA THR A 125 -22.45 1.73 1.01
C THR A 125 -23.42 2.20 -0.07
N LYS A 126 -24.03 1.26 -0.78
CA LYS A 126 -25.10 1.58 -1.72
C LYS A 126 -26.37 1.95 -0.95
N GLY A 127 -27.03 3.01 -1.39
CA GLY A 127 -28.23 3.55 -0.76
C GLY A 127 -27.91 4.61 0.30
N TYR A 128 -28.77 5.63 0.36
CA TYR A 128 -28.79 6.62 1.43
C TYR A 128 -30.09 6.49 2.22
N THR A 129 -29.99 6.18 3.51
CA THR A 129 -31.10 6.31 4.46
C THR A 129 -30.92 7.60 5.24
N PRO A 130 -31.88 8.54 5.20
CA PRO A 130 -31.86 9.71 6.08
C PRO A 130 -31.69 9.25 7.53
N GLN A 131 -30.70 9.82 8.23
CA GLN A 131 -30.49 9.59 9.65
C GLN A 131 -31.08 10.72 10.47
#